data_AF-A0A9P1C9L9-F1
#
_entry.id   AF-A0A9P1C9L9-F1
#
_cell.length_a   1.000
_cell.length_b   1.000
_cell.length_c   1.000
_cell.angle_alpha   90.00
_cell.angle_beta   90.00
_cell.angle_gamma   90.00
#
_symmetry.space_group_name_H-M   'P 1'
#
loop_
_entity.id
_entity.type
_entity.pdbx_description
1 polymer ?
#
loop_
_entity_poly.entity_id
_entity_poly.type
_entity_poly.pdbx_seq_one_letter_code
_entity_poly.pdbx_strand_id
1 'polypeptide(L)'
;MEAGKRGIIVGGWAELSEESAPLEVAEDGSIQWSLGGDDAEDLKEYSRNNVLFLKSAPHEWLFPQCACCVHHGGIGTAQASLSAGVPTLVTPVFADQKDIAKKLSKDGHGEGTVHLSQLSAKELGAKIKRCCEDPKILENCKKLAEVMQKEDGTQTAIEFIEKFKKEVDDGTWKKKRDALEQRLKVAHNRFKKLVEPSQMFAKWSMDLAEKYPPMKAYTSDQIDKYGKMVEIFMKKKLWYVKSSGGCLARKGEALKSDECGRFKEFAVLEEIGANKTGSRLHVKRLKGIGPDEGWVSPSVSGKDIVVKVASQQEIGKITADAIAKQFADITTVQQKQEDQKVKTKG
;
A
#
# COMPACT_ATOMS: atom_id res chain seq x y z
N MET A 1 21.39 9.30 -1.43
CA MET A 1 22.47 10.20 -1.88
C MET A 1 22.00 11.50 -2.56
N GLU A 2 20.78 11.58 -3.11
CA GLU A 2 20.38 12.74 -3.93
C GLU A 2 20.26 14.09 -3.19
N ALA A 3 20.00 14.10 -1.88
CA ALA A 3 19.79 15.33 -1.12
C ALA A 3 21.05 15.97 -0.52
N GLY A 4 22.17 15.24 -0.41
CA GLY A 4 23.42 15.78 0.16
C GLY A 4 23.35 16.28 1.61
N LYS A 5 22.37 15.83 2.40
CA LYS A 5 22.19 16.18 3.82
C LYS A 5 22.35 14.95 4.72
N ARG A 6 22.81 15.17 5.96
CA ARG A 6 22.76 14.17 7.03
C ARG A 6 21.31 14.02 7.51
N GLY A 7 20.93 12.81 7.90
CA GLY A 7 19.59 12.48 8.37
C GLY A 7 19.52 12.35 9.88
N ILE A 8 18.36 12.69 10.45
CA ILE A 8 17.99 12.30 11.81
C ILE A 8 16.69 11.51 11.70
N ILE A 9 16.67 10.30 12.24
CA ILE A 9 15.48 9.46 12.29
C ILE A 9 15.04 9.38 13.74
N VAL A 10 13.82 9.87 14.00
CA VAL A 10 13.19 9.79 15.32
C VAL A 10 12.25 8.58 15.32
N GLY A 11 12.48 7.63 16.23
CA GLY A 11 11.80 6.34 16.26
C GLY A 11 10.29 6.45 16.36
N GLY A 12 9.81 7.33 17.24
CA GLY A 12 8.38 7.61 17.40
C GLY A 12 7.58 6.33 17.66
N TRP A 13 6.32 6.33 17.21
CA TRP A 13 5.40 5.20 17.41
C TRP A 13 5.75 3.94 16.61
N ALA A 14 6.57 4.10 15.57
CA ALA A 14 7.05 2.99 14.74
C ALA A 14 8.36 2.39 15.27
N GLU A 15 8.89 2.94 16.37
CA GLU A 15 10.12 2.50 17.03
C GLU A 15 11.34 2.40 16.09
N LEU A 16 11.41 3.28 15.07
CA LEU A 16 12.51 3.27 14.10
C LEU A 16 13.88 3.47 14.79
N SER A 17 14.76 2.50 14.64
CA SER A 17 16.13 2.47 15.12
C SER A 17 17.08 2.03 14.00
N GLU A 18 18.39 2.02 14.25
CA GLU A 18 19.35 1.45 13.29
C GLU A 18 19.09 -0.05 13.06
N GLU A 19 18.81 -0.77 14.15
CA GLU A 19 18.46 -2.20 14.16
C GLU A 19 17.12 -2.45 13.45
N SER A 20 16.26 -1.45 13.48
CA SER A 20 15.04 -1.37 12.71
C SER A 20 15.13 -0.32 11.57
N ALA A 21 16.20 -0.29 10.72
CA ALA A 21 16.21 0.09 9.25
C ALA A 21 16.65 -1.05 8.23
N PRO A 22 16.00 -1.32 7.03
CA PRO A 22 14.77 -2.06 6.57
C PRO A 22 14.74 -3.62 6.65
N LEU A 23 13.61 -4.25 6.20
CA LEU A 23 13.11 -5.67 6.00
C LEU A 23 13.38 -6.26 4.58
N GLU A 24 14.11 -7.40 4.44
CA GLU A 24 14.05 -8.40 3.36
C GLU A 24 12.63 -8.97 3.20
N VAL A 25 12.37 -9.56 2.03
CA VAL A 25 11.28 -10.51 1.85
C VAL A 25 11.90 -11.90 2.00
N ALA A 26 11.55 -12.61 3.06
CA ALA A 26 11.99 -13.98 3.25
C ALA A 26 11.48 -14.87 2.09
N GLU A 27 12.12 -16.02 1.84
CA GLU A 27 11.72 -16.95 0.76
C GLU A 27 10.25 -17.41 0.85
N ASP A 28 9.62 -17.25 2.01
CA ASP A 28 8.23 -17.58 2.30
C ASP A 28 7.21 -16.45 2.04
N GLY A 29 7.68 -15.26 1.65
CA GLY A 29 6.84 -14.11 1.34
C GLY A 29 6.51 -13.20 2.51
N SER A 30 7.03 -13.47 3.71
CA SER A 30 6.91 -12.56 4.85
C SER A 30 7.84 -11.35 4.72
N ILE A 31 7.38 -10.18 5.18
CA ILE A 31 8.20 -8.97 5.31
C ILE A 31 9.05 -9.15 6.59
N GLN A 32 10.40 -9.18 6.50
CA GLN A 32 11.37 -9.45 7.60
C GLN A 32 12.64 -8.55 7.62
N TRP A 33 13.07 -7.88 8.73
CA TRP A 33 13.93 -6.66 8.85
C TRP A 33 15.40 -6.95 8.49
N SER A 34 15.80 -6.73 7.24
CA SER A 34 17.11 -6.84 6.61
C SER A 34 17.31 -5.77 5.50
N LEU A 35 18.34 -4.93 5.65
CA LEU A 35 19.13 -4.44 4.53
C LEU A 35 19.73 -5.69 3.87
N GLY A 36 19.06 -6.25 2.87
CA GLY A 36 19.44 -7.54 2.27
C GLY A 36 19.37 -7.52 0.75
N GLY A 37 20.19 -6.66 0.16
CA GLY A 37 20.67 -6.78 -1.21
C GLY A 37 22.19 -6.75 -1.18
N ASP A 38 22.87 -6.93 -2.31
CA ASP A 38 24.34 -6.86 -2.38
C ASP A 38 24.93 -5.55 -1.81
N ASP A 39 24.11 -4.49 -1.68
CA ASP A 39 24.45 -3.17 -1.14
C ASP A 39 24.09 -2.98 0.35
N ALA A 40 23.70 -4.04 1.04
CA ALA A 40 23.21 -4.04 2.42
C ALA A 40 24.20 -3.41 3.42
N GLU A 41 25.44 -3.89 3.37
CA GLU A 41 26.51 -3.42 4.26
C GLU A 41 26.94 -1.99 3.90
N ASP A 42 26.98 -1.65 2.63
CA ASP A 42 27.24 -0.28 2.16
C ASP A 42 26.18 0.70 2.68
N LEU A 43 24.91 0.28 2.70
CA LEU A 43 23.82 1.07 3.28
C LEU A 43 23.91 1.19 4.80
N LYS A 44 24.32 0.12 5.52
CA LYS A 44 24.57 0.19 6.98
C LYS A 44 25.71 1.15 7.28
N GLU A 45 26.83 1.02 6.56
CA GLU A 45 27.99 1.89 6.72
C GLU A 45 27.64 3.35 6.39
N TYR A 46 26.92 3.58 5.29
CA TYR A 46 26.42 4.91 4.96
C TYR A 46 25.53 5.46 6.09
N SER A 47 24.61 4.65 6.60
CA SER A 47 23.70 5.02 7.68
C SER A 47 24.47 5.43 8.95
N ARG A 48 25.44 4.63 9.39
CA ARG A 48 26.28 4.94 10.57
C ARG A 48 27.01 6.28 10.46
N ASN A 49 27.43 6.64 9.26
CA ASN A 49 28.17 7.88 9.02
C ASN A 49 27.25 9.10 8.81
N ASN A 50 26.04 8.89 8.27
CA ASN A 50 25.20 9.98 7.76
C ASN A 50 23.82 10.11 8.43
N VAL A 51 23.40 9.15 9.25
CA VAL A 51 22.08 9.11 9.88
C VAL A 51 22.23 8.93 11.39
N LEU A 52 21.63 9.83 12.16
CA LEU A 52 21.51 9.70 13.61
C LEU A 52 20.13 9.17 13.98
N PHE A 53 20.08 8.01 14.63
CA PHE A 53 18.83 7.46 15.17
C PHE A 53 18.62 7.92 16.61
N LEU A 54 17.41 8.40 16.90
CA LEU A 54 17.00 8.82 18.25
C LEU A 54 15.67 8.15 18.58
N LYS A 55 15.52 7.65 19.80
CA LYS A 55 14.21 7.13 20.25
C LYS A 55 13.13 8.21 20.23
N SER A 56 13.48 9.41 20.69
CA SER A 56 12.62 10.59 20.76
C SER A 56 13.47 11.85 20.81
N ALA A 57 12.94 12.96 20.31
CA ALA A 57 13.54 14.29 20.45
C ALA A 57 12.44 15.37 20.57
N PRO A 58 12.64 16.44 21.36
CA PRO A 58 11.69 17.55 21.40
C PRO A 58 11.65 18.27 20.05
N HIS A 59 10.48 18.34 19.42
CA HIS A 59 10.31 18.99 18.12
C HIS A 59 10.72 20.47 18.15
N GLU A 60 10.37 21.18 19.22
CA GLU A 60 10.69 22.61 19.40
C GLU A 60 12.20 22.89 19.41
N TRP A 61 13.00 21.94 19.90
CA TRP A 61 14.45 22.05 19.89
C TRP A 61 15.06 21.53 18.59
N LEU A 62 14.57 20.40 18.08
CA LEU A 62 15.16 19.73 16.93
C LEU A 62 14.85 20.45 15.61
N PHE A 63 13.59 20.80 15.37
CA PHE A 63 13.15 21.28 14.05
C PHE A 63 13.82 22.58 13.61
N PRO A 64 14.04 23.60 14.47
CA PRO A 64 14.77 24.81 14.06
C PRO A 64 16.19 24.56 13.52
N GLN A 65 16.76 23.38 13.76
CA GLN A 65 18.08 22.98 13.28
C GLN A 65 18.03 22.15 11.99
N CYS A 66 16.83 21.76 11.54
CA CYS A 66 16.62 20.92 10.36
C CYS A 66 16.47 21.77 9.09
N ALA A 67 17.04 21.29 7.98
CA ALA A 67 16.83 21.89 6.66
C ALA A 67 15.47 21.53 6.05
N CYS A 68 14.93 20.36 6.42
CA CYS A 68 13.62 19.87 5.99
C CYS A 68 13.13 18.81 7.00
N CYS A 69 11.82 18.73 7.20
CA CYS A 69 11.18 17.67 8.00
C CYS A 69 10.42 16.71 7.09
N VAL A 70 10.66 15.40 7.22
CA VAL A 70 9.91 14.35 6.50
C VAL A 70 9.05 13.58 7.49
N HIS A 71 7.74 13.48 7.24
CA HIS A 71 6.84 12.76 8.14
C HIS A 71 5.55 12.31 7.46
N HIS A 72 4.80 11.42 8.08
CA HIS A 72 3.56 10.89 7.51
C HIS A 72 2.42 11.92 7.38
N GLY A 73 2.51 13.07 8.04
CA GLY A 73 1.53 14.15 7.92
C GLY A 73 0.57 14.28 9.09
N GLY A 74 0.92 13.76 10.27
CA GLY A 74 0.16 14.08 11.49
C GLY A 74 0.16 15.58 11.76
N ILE A 75 -1.01 16.16 12.03
CA ILE A 75 -1.19 17.62 12.10
C ILE A 75 -0.26 18.30 13.11
N GLY A 76 0.00 17.67 14.26
CA GLY A 76 0.91 18.23 15.26
C GLY A 76 2.37 18.33 14.78
N THR A 77 2.86 17.35 14.02
CA THR A 77 4.23 17.39 13.47
C THR A 77 4.31 18.36 12.29
N ALA A 78 3.26 18.41 11.47
CA ALA A 78 3.15 19.40 10.39
C ALA A 78 3.15 20.83 10.94
N GLN A 79 2.35 21.12 11.97
CA GLN A 79 2.34 22.44 12.61
C GLN A 79 3.68 22.77 13.28
N ALA A 80 4.28 21.82 14.00
CA ALA A 80 5.57 22.07 14.67
C ALA A 80 6.69 22.38 13.66
N SER A 81 6.76 21.66 12.54
CA SER A 81 7.76 21.91 11.49
C SER A 81 7.55 23.26 10.80
N LEU A 82 6.30 23.58 10.46
CA LEU A 82 5.95 24.87 9.86
C LEU A 82 6.18 26.05 10.80
N SER A 83 5.87 25.90 12.10
CA SER A 83 6.11 26.93 13.13
C SER A 83 7.61 27.22 13.33
N ALA A 84 8.45 26.19 13.13
CA ALA A 84 9.91 26.33 13.11
C ALA A 84 10.44 26.97 11.79
N GLY A 85 9.58 27.25 10.81
CA GLY A 85 9.97 27.79 9.50
C GLY A 85 10.66 26.77 8.60
N VAL A 86 10.45 25.48 8.85
CA VAL A 86 11.13 24.40 8.14
C VAL A 86 10.24 23.87 7.01
N PRO A 87 10.76 23.72 5.79
CA PRO A 87 10.08 23.02 4.71
C PRO A 87 9.71 21.58 5.08
N THR A 88 8.48 21.18 4.75
CA THR A 88 7.95 19.88 5.17
C THR A 88 7.62 18.97 3.99
N LEU A 89 8.04 17.71 4.06
CA LEU A 89 7.68 16.67 3.10
C LEU A 89 6.74 15.66 3.75
N VAL A 90 5.53 15.55 3.21
CA VAL A 90 4.49 14.65 3.72
C VAL A 90 4.45 13.34 2.93
N THR A 91 4.65 12.22 3.61
CA THR A 91 4.58 10.85 3.07
C THR A 91 3.34 10.12 3.59
N PRO A 92 2.14 10.35 3.03
CA PRO A 92 0.88 9.96 3.65
C PRO A 92 0.70 8.43 3.74
N VAL A 93 0.07 8.00 4.83
CA VAL A 93 -0.35 6.61 5.10
C VAL A 93 -1.88 6.51 5.16
N PHE A 94 -2.56 7.30 5.99
CA PHE A 94 -4.02 7.22 6.14
C PHE A 94 -4.66 8.54 6.61
N ALA A 95 -6.01 8.56 6.73
CA ALA A 95 -6.81 9.69 7.19
C ALA A 95 -6.59 10.98 6.35
N ASP A 96 -6.48 12.12 7.03
CA ASP A 96 -6.37 13.48 6.51
C ASP A 96 -4.97 13.83 5.97
N GLN A 97 -4.00 12.93 6.14
CA GLN A 97 -2.60 13.14 5.75
C GLN A 97 -2.42 13.50 4.26
N LYS A 98 -3.25 12.92 3.38
CA LYS A 98 -3.24 13.24 1.94
C LYS A 98 -3.69 14.67 1.66
N ASP A 99 -4.64 15.19 2.45
CA ASP A 99 -5.15 16.54 2.26
C ASP A 99 -4.18 17.57 2.86
N ILE A 100 -3.51 17.24 3.96
CA ILE A 100 -2.37 18.02 4.49
C ILE A 100 -1.26 18.11 3.44
N ALA A 101 -0.85 16.98 2.84
CA ALA A 101 0.17 16.93 1.79
C ALA A 101 -0.19 17.84 0.60
N LYS A 102 -1.44 17.77 0.13
CA LYS A 102 -1.94 18.61 -0.96
C LYS A 102 -1.95 20.09 -0.60
N LYS A 103 -2.46 20.44 0.59
CA LYS A 103 -2.57 21.84 1.04
C LYS A 103 -1.19 22.47 1.14
N LEU A 104 -0.26 21.79 1.81
CA LEU A 104 1.10 22.25 1.99
C LEU A 104 1.84 22.42 0.66
N SER A 105 1.70 21.47 -0.26
CA SER A 105 2.29 21.56 -1.61
C SER A 105 1.70 22.72 -2.40
N LYS A 106 0.37 22.90 -2.32
CA LYS A 106 -0.34 23.99 -3.03
C LYS A 106 0.07 25.37 -2.52
N ASP A 107 0.26 25.52 -1.22
CA ASP A 107 0.67 26.79 -0.62
C ASP A 107 2.18 27.05 -0.73
N GLY A 108 2.96 26.03 -1.12
CA GLY A 108 4.40 26.14 -1.28
C GLY A 108 5.16 26.14 0.05
N HIS A 109 4.70 25.41 1.06
CA HIS A 109 5.44 25.20 2.33
C HIS A 109 6.21 23.86 2.36
N GLY A 110 6.34 23.21 1.20
CA GLY A 110 7.06 21.97 1.00
C GLY A 110 6.36 21.08 -0.03
N GLU A 111 6.38 19.77 0.20
CA GLU A 111 6.02 18.77 -0.78
C GLU A 111 5.14 17.66 -0.20
N GLY A 112 4.39 16.99 -1.07
CA GLY A 112 3.61 15.80 -0.76
C GLY A 112 3.95 14.68 -1.72
N THR A 113 3.89 13.45 -1.24
CA THR A 113 4.10 12.25 -2.07
C THR A 113 2.80 11.49 -2.32
N VAL A 114 2.90 10.46 -3.17
CA VAL A 114 1.95 9.34 -3.16
C VAL A 114 1.95 8.62 -1.80
N HIS A 115 1.09 7.62 -1.64
CA HIS A 115 1.07 6.81 -0.42
C HIS A 115 2.46 6.23 -0.13
N LEU A 116 2.89 6.20 1.15
CA LEU A 116 4.24 5.78 1.57
C LEU A 116 4.68 4.44 0.96
N SER A 117 3.77 3.46 0.89
CA SER A 117 4.07 2.13 0.30
C SER A 117 4.34 2.12 -1.21
N GLN A 118 4.06 3.21 -1.91
CA GLN A 118 4.29 3.38 -3.35
C GLN A 118 5.44 4.36 -3.63
N LEU A 119 6.04 4.94 -2.58
CA LEU A 119 7.07 5.94 -2.70
C LEU A 119 8.42 5.29 -3.01
N SER A 120 9.06 5.74 -4.09
CA SER A 120 10.42 5.32 -4.42
C SER A 120 11.47 6.15 -3.68
N ALA A 121 12.64 5.55 -3.41
CA ALA A 121 13.77 6.26 -2.80
C ALA A 121 14.25 7.46 -3.64
N LYS A 122 14.19 7.33 -4.97
CA LYS A 122 14.53 8.40 -5.92
C LYS A 122 13.54 9.58 -5.83
N GLU A 123 12.24 9.30 -5.82
CA GLU A 123 11.24 10.35 -5.64
C GLU A 123 11.40 11.05 -4.29
N LEU A 124 11.61 10.28 -3.21
CA LEU A 124 11.85 10.82 -1.88
C LEU A 124 13.09 11.73 -1.85
N GLY A 125 14.21 11.25 -2.41
CA GLY A 125 15.46 12.01 -2.50
C GLY A 125 15.32 13.34 -3.24
N ALA A 126 14.70 13.31 -4.42
CA ALA A 126 14.44 14.50 -5.23
C ALA A 126 13.55 15.52 -4.50
N LYS A 127 12.52 15.08 -3.78
CA LYS A 127 11.63 15.97 -3.01
C LYS A 127 12.30 16.55 -1.78
N ILE A 128 13.10 15.78 -1.04
CA ILE A 128 13.92 16.30 0.07
C ILE A 128 14.87 17.38 -0.45
N LYS A 129 15.55 17.11 -1.57
CA LYS A 129 16.45 18.09 -2.20
C LYS A 129 15.71 19.38 -2.54
N ARG A 130 14.55 19.28 -3.19
CA ARG A 130 13.73 20.45 -3.54
C ARG A 130 13.30 21.24 -2.30
N CYS A 131 12.83 20.59 -1.24
CA CYS A 131 12.48 21.27 0.01
C CYS A 131 13.69 22.00 0.63
N CYS A 132 14.89 21.44 0.53
CA CYS A 132 16.12 22.06 1.04
C CYS A 132 16.64 23.23 0.19
N GLU A 133 16.35 23.27 -1.11
CA GLU A 133 17.04 24.14 -2.08
C GLU A 133 16.13 25.16 -2.77
N ASP A 134 14.82 24.93 -2.85
CA ASP A 134 13.89 25.85 -3.55
C ASP A 134 13.69 27.13 -2.71
N PRO A 135 14.19 28.30 -3.17
CA PRO A 135 14.16 29.52 -2.38
C PRO A 135 12.73 30.00 -2.09
N LYS A 136 11.76 29.66 -2.96
CA LYS A 136 10.35 30.03 -2.74
C LYS A 136 9.75 29.24 -1.59
N ILE A 137 10.07 27.96 -1.49
CA ILE A 137 9.60 27.11 -0.37
C ILE A 137 10.18 27.63 0.95
N LEU A 138 11.48 27.90 0.97
CA LEU A 138 12.17 28.43 2.14
C LEU A 138 11.58 29.78 2.61
N GLU A 139 11.37 30.71 1.66
CA GLU A 139 10.79 32.02 1.97
C GLU A 139 9.35 31.91 2.49
N ASN A 140 8.52 31.05 1.88
CA ASN A 140 7.14 30.84 2.31
C ASN A 140 7.06 30.25 3.71
N CYS A 141 7.88 29.22 4.02
CA CYS A 141 7.94 28.64 5.35
C CYS A 141 8.35 29.66 6.41
N LYS A 142 9.34 30.50 6.12
CA LYS A 142 9.75 31.58 7.02
C LYS A 142 8.62 32.57 7.29
N LYS A 143 7.93 33.03 6.23
CA LYS A 143 6.78 33.95 6.37
C LYS A 143 5.65 33.33 7.19
N LEU A 144 5.34 32.05 6.95
CA LEU A 144 4.31 31.36 7.71
C LEU A 144 4.70 31.23 9.18
N ALA A 145 5.95 30.87 9.48
CA ALA A 145 6.44 30.80 10.86
C ALA A 145 6.32 32.14 11.59
N GLU A 146 6.67 33.25 10.94
CA GLU A 146 6.52 34.60 11.51
C GLU A 146 5.06 34.96 11.81
N VAL A 147 4.11 34.42 11.05
CA VAL A 147 2.67 34.57 11.33
C VAL A 147 2.28 33.70 12.52
N MET A 148 2.63 32.42 12.49
CA MET A 148 2.29 31.46 13.55
C MET A 148 2.85 31.86 14.92
N GLN A 149 4.07 32.41 14.97
CA GLN A 149 4.71 32.87 16.21
C GLN A 149 4.01 34.08 16.85
N LYS A 150 3.19 34.81 16.10
CA LYS A 150 2.39 35.94 16.62
C LYS A 150 1.03 35.50 17.13
N GLU A 151 0.65 34.24 16.92
CA GLU A 151 -0.61 33.71 17.40
C GLU A 151 -0.54 33.42 18.89
N ASP A 152 -1.50 33.93 19.65
CA ASP A 152 -1.75 33.49 21.02
C ASP A 152 -2.90 32.47 21.02
N GLY A 153 -2.53 31.22 20.69
CA GLY A 153 -3.49 30.12 20.64
C GLY A 153 -4.12 29.82 22.01
N THR A 154 -3.39 30.05 23.09
CA THR A 154 -3.88 29.80 24.46
C THR A 154 -4.94 30.82 24.83
N GLN A 155 -4.67 32.11 24.65
CA GLN A 155 -5.63 33.18 24.92
C GLN A 155 -6.87 33.04 24.01
N THR A 156 -6.66 32.75 22.73
CA THR A 156 -7.77 32.51 21.79
C THR A 156 -8.65 31.34 22.25
N ALA A 157 -8.05 30.25 22.74
CA ALA A 157 -8.80 29.11 23.27
C ALA A 157 -9.56 29.47 24.55
N ILE A 158 -8.95 30.21 25.47
CA ILE A 158 -9.60 30.70 26.70
C ILE A 158 -10.83 31.54 26.34
N GLU A 159 -10.67 32.56 25.50
CA GLU A 159 -11.76 33.43 25.07
C GLU A 159 -12.89 32.65 24.39
N PHE A 160 -12.53 31.66 23.56
CA PHE A 160 -13.51 30.79 22.90
C PHE A 160 -14.30 29.96 23.93
N ILE A 161 -13.62 29.33 24.90
CA ILE A 161 -14.25 28.49 25.92
C ILE A 161 -15.12 29.34 26.85
N GLU A 162 -14.65 30.51 27.28
CA GLU A 162 -15.41 31.42 28.14
C GLU A 162 -16.66 31.95 27.44
N LYS A 163 -16.53 32.35 26.17
CA LYS A 163 -17.67 32.74 25.34
C LYS A 163 -18.66 31.59 25.20
N PHE A 164 -18.17 30.39 24.89
CA PHE A 164 -19.02 29.20 24.76
C PHE A 164 -19.77 28.92 26.05
N LYS A 165 -19.09 28.98 27.21
CA LYS A 165 -19.71 28.81 28.52
C LYS A 165 -20.80 29.84 28.76
N LYS A 166 -20.54 31.13 28.49
CA LYS A 166 -21.54 32.19 28.62
C LYS A 166 -22.77 31.92 27.75
N GLU A 167 -22.57 31.50 26.50
CA GLU A 167 -23.67 31.16 25.60
C GLU A 167 -24.47 29.93 26.08
N VAL A 168 -23.83 29.00 26.77
CA VAL A 168 -24.52 27.87 27.41
C VAL A 168 -25.36 28.37 28.59
N ASP A 169 -24.77 29.19 29.46
CA ASP A 169 -25.40 29.71 30.69
C ASP A 169 -26.60 30.62 30.38
N ASP A 170 -26.49 31.50 29.37
CA ASP A 170 -27.57 32.41 28.96
C ASP A 170 -28.56 31.78 27.95
N GLY A 171 -28.33 30.53 27.56
CA GLY A 171 -29.17 29.76 26.64
C GLY A 171 -29.02 30.14 25.15
N THR A 172 -28.13 31.06 24.80
CA THR A 172 -27.83 31.43 23.41
C THR A 172 -27.34 30.25 22.60
N TRP A 173 -26.46 29.41 23.16
CA TRP A 173 -25.94 28.23 22.49
C TRP A 173 -27.07 27.26 22.12
N LYS A 174 -28.01 27.01 23.05
CA LYS A 174 -29.16 26.14 22.80
C LYS A 174 -30.00 26.67 21.63
N LYS A 175 -30.29 27.97 21.61
CA LYS A 175 -31.01 28.60 20.48
C LYS A 175 -30.27 28.42 19.15
N LYS A 176 -28.95 28.65 19.13
CA LYS A 176 -28.12 28.45 17.93
C LYS A 176 -28.11 26.99 17.46
N ARG A 177 -27.93 26.04 18.38
CA ARG A 177 -27.94 24.61 18.11
C ARG A 177 -29.28 24.18 17.53
N ASP A 178 -30.38 24.57 18.17
CA ASP A 178 -31.74 24.20 17.74
C ASP A 178 -32.03 24.80 16.34
N ALA A 179 -31.60 26.03 16.07
CA ALA A 179 -31.70 26.63 14.74
C ALA A 179 -30.86 25.90 13.68
N LEU A 180 -29.63 25.48 14.02
CA LEU A 180 -28.78 24.67 13.14
C LEU A 180 -29.44 23.32 12.85
N GLU A 181 -29.97 22.65 13.87
CA GLU A 181 -30.66 21.37 13.73
C GLU A 181 -31.88 21.50 12.81
N GLN A 182 -32.67 22.56 12.95
CA GLN A 182 -33.78 22.84 12.05
C GLN A 182 -33.30 23.08 10.61
N ARG A 183 -32.22 23.85 10.41
CA ARG A 183 -31.63 24.04 9.08
C ARG A 183 -31.16 22.71 8.47
N LEU A 184 -30.49 21.86 9.25
CA LEU A 184 -30.03 20.56 8.80
C LEU A 184 -31.21 19.62 8.48
N LYS A 185 -32.28 19.64 9.27
CA LYS A 185 -33.52 18.89 8.98
C LYS A 185 -34.17 19.36 7.68
N VAL A 186 -34.28 20.68 7.47
CA VAL A 186 -34.82 21.24 6.22
C VAL A 186 -33.93 20.87 5.02
N ALA A 187 -32.62 20.99 5.16
CA ALA A 187 -31.67 20.61 4.11
C ALA A 187 -31.74 19.12 3.79
N HIS A 188 -31.78 18.25 4.80
CA HIS A 188 -31.94 16.81 4.65
C HIS A 188 -33.26 16.46 3.96
N ASN A 189 -34.38 17.07 4.39
CA ASN A 189 -35.68 16.86 3.78
C ASN A 189 -35.73 17.36 2.33
N ARG A 190 -35.07 18.49 2.02
CA ARG A 190 -34.94 18.99 0.65
C ARG A 190 -34.09 18.04 -0.20
N PHE A 191 -32.96 17.57 0.33
CA PHE A 191 -32.10 16.61 -0.35
C PHE A 191 -32.86 15.31 -0.64
N LYS A 192 -33.57 14.76 0.35
CA LYS A 192 -34.42 13.58 0.20
C LYS A 192 -35.52 13.74 -0.85
N LYS A 193 -36.01 14.97 -1.06
CA LYS A 193 -37.01 15.29 -2.11
C LYS A 193 -36.41 15.48 -3.49
N LEU A 194 -35.20 16.01 -3.58
CA LEU A 194 -34.49 16.26 -4.84
C LEU A 194 -33.83 14.99 -5.39
N VAL A 195 -33.59 14.04 -4.52
CA VAL A 195 -32.73 12.91 -4.80
C VAL A 195 -33.33 11.68 -4.13
N GLU A 196 -33.95 10.82 -4.95
CA GLU A 196 -34.38 9.50 -4.50
C GLU A 196 -33.12 8.71 -4.06
N PRO A 197 -32.98 8.29 -2.79
CA PRO A 197 -31.80 7.55 -2.34
C PRO A 197 -31.52 6.32 -3.20
N SER A 198 -32.58 5.71 -3.74
CA SER A 198 -32.52 4.63 -4.72
C SER A 198 -31.81 5.03 -6.03
N GLN A 199 -32.06 6.23 -6.54
CA GLN A 199 -31.44 6.77 -7.76
C GLN A 199 -29.98 7.17 -7.55
N MET A 200 -29.64 7.74 -6.39
CA MET A 200 -28.23 7.98 -6.03
C MET A 200 -27.47 6.70 -5.85
N PHE A 201 -28.05 5.74 -5.13
CA PHE A 201 -27.41 4.46 -4.90
C PHE A 201 -27.26 3.70 -6.22
N ALA A 202 -28.23 3.79 -7.12
CA ALA A 202 -28.13 3.27 -8.48
C ALA A 202 -27.02 3.96 -9.27
N LYS A 203 -26.97 5.30 -9.32
CA LYS A 203 -25.90 6.03 -10.02
C LYS A 203 -24.52 5.74 -9.43
N TRP A 204 -24.38 5.78 -8.11
CA TRP A 204 -23.15 5.43 -7.42
C TRP A 204 -22.75 3.98 -7.66
N SER A 205 -23.71 3.05 -7.67
CA SER A 205 -23.49 1.65 -8.01
C SER A 205 -23.12 1.46 -9.48
N MET A 206 -23.65 2.29 -10.39
CA MET A 206 -23.27 2.29 -11.81
C MET A 206 -21.85 2.82 -11.98
N ASP A 207 -21.50 3.94 -11.35
CA ASP A 207 -20.14 4.50 -11.35
C ASP A 207 -19.13 3.53 -10.70
N LEU A 208 -19.52 2.85 -9.62
CA LEU A 208 -18.75 1.76 -9.00
C LEU A 208 -18.66 0.55 -9.90
N ALA A 209 -19.74 0.16 -10.60
CA ALA A 209 -19.75 -0.97 -11.53
C ALA A 209 -18.91 -0.69 -12.78
N GLU A 210 -18.83 0.56 -13.21
CA GLU A 210 -17.94 1.01 -14.29
C GLU A 210 -16.47 0.95 -13.83
N LYS A 211 -16.19 1.41 -12.61
CA LYS A 211 -14.84 1.44 -12.03
C LYS A 211 -14.35 0.06 -11.54
N TYR A 212 -15.26 -0.76 -11.08
CA TYR A 212 -15.06 -2.11 -10.55
C TYR A 212 -16.12 -3.00 -11.17
N PRO A 213 -15.82 -3.74 -12.25
CA PRO A 213 -16.82 -4.52 -12.97
C PRO A 213 -17.64 -5.37 -11.99
N PRO A 214 -18.98 -5.32 -12.07
CA PRO A 214 -19.85 -5.92 -11.08
C PRO A 214 -19.52 -7.41 -10.98
N MET A 215 -19.64 -7.96 -9.77
CA MET A 215 -19.32 -9.37 -9.47
C MET A 215 -19.86 -10.34 -10.52
N LYS A 216 -21.00 -10.04 -11.16
CA LYS A 216 -21.57 -10.80 -12.28
C LYS A 216 -20.66 -10.89 -13.52
N ALA A 217 -19.98 -9.83 -13.93
CA ALA A 217 -19.03 -9.84 -15.06
C ALA A 217 -17.76 -10.62 -14.71
N TYR A 218 -17.23 -10.44 -13.50
CA TYR A 218 -16.14 -11.29 -12.97
C TYR A 218 -16.55 -12.76 -12.91
N THR A 219 -17.74 -13.06 -12.38
CA THR A 219 -18.28 -14.43 -12.30
C THR A 219 -18.52 -15.01 -13.69
N SER A 220 -19.02 -14.24 -14.66
CA SER A 220 -19.18 -14.69 -16.05
C SER A 220 -17.82 -15.02 -16.69
N ASP A 221 -16.82 -14.15 -16.53
CA ASP A 221 -15.46 -14.39 -17.01
C ASP A 221 -14.80 -15.60 -16.31
N GLN A 222 -15.05 -15.80 -15.01
CA GLN A 222 -14.59 -17.00 -14.30
C GLN A 222 -15.30 -18.27 -14.78
N ILE A 223 -16.61 -18.22 -15.05
CA ILE A 223 -17.39 -19.33 -15.61
C ILE A 223 -16.86 -19.70 -17.00
N ASP A 224 -16.63 -18.73 -17.87
CA ASP A 224 -16.10 -18.96 -19.23
C ASP A 224 -14.68 -19.53 -19.18
N LYS A 225 -13.81 -19.00 -18.31
CA LYS A 225 -12.46 -19.51 -18.09
C LYS A 225 -12.48 -20.94 -17.55
N TYR A 226 -13.38 -21.23 -16.60
CA TYR A 226 -13.56 -22.58 -16.06
C TYR A 226 -14.09 -23.55 -17.13
N GLY A 227 -15.05 -23.12 -17.94
CA GLY A 227 -15.57 -23.89 -19.07
C GLY A 227 -14.48 -24.27 -20.08
N LYS A 228 -13.62 -23.31 -20.45
CA LYS A 228 -12.44 -23.55 -21.30
C LYS A 228 -11.46 -24.55 -20.67
N MET A 229 -11.19 -24.44 -19.36
CA MET A 229 -10.34 -25.41 -18.67
C MET A 229 -10.93 -26.82 -18.67
N VAL A 230 -12.25 -26.95 -18.46
CA VAL A 230 -12.95 -28.24 -18.54
C VAL A 230 -12.84 -28.82 -19.96
N GLU A 231 -13.01 -28.01 -21.00
CA GLU A 231 -12.87 -28.46 -22.39
C GLU A 231 -11.45 -28.98 -22.69
N ILE A 232 -10.42 -28.25 -22.26
CA ILE A 232 -9.01 -28.63 -22.42
C ILE A 232 -8.68 -29.89 -21.57
N PHE A 233 -9.28 -30.02 -20.39
CA PHE A 233 -9.20 -31.22 -19.56
C PHE A 233 -9.81 -32.43 -20.26
N MET A 234 -11.00 -32.30 -20.87
CA MET A 234 -11.64 -33.37 -21.64
C MET A 234 -10.79 -33.80 -22.84
N LYS A 235 -10.01 -32.88 -23.42
CA LYS A 235 -8.99 -33.15 -24.45
C LYS A 235 -7.69 -33.78 -23.91
N LYS A 236 -7.59 -34.05 -22.60
CA LYS A 236 -6.41 -34.58 -21.89
C LYS A 236 -5.16 -33.71 -22.03
N LYS A 237 -5.36 -32.40 -22.16
CA LYS A 237 -4.31 -31.40 -22.43
C LYS A 237 -4.15 -30.36 -21.31
N LEU A 238 -4.85 -30.53 -20.18
CA LEU A 238 -4.76 -29.59 -19.07
C LEU A 238 -3.68 -30.04 -18.08
N TRP A 239 -2.77 -29.12 -17.77
CA TRP A 239 -1.66 -29.34 -16.85
C TRP A 239 -1.60 -28.23 -15.81
N TYR A 240 -0.91 -28.47 -14.69
CA TYR A 240 -0.60 -27.43 -13.72
C TYR A 240 0.81 -27.60 -13.14
N VAL A 241 1.37 -26.50 -12.65
CA VAL A 241 2.67 -26.52 -11.95
C VAL A 241 2.47 -26.95 -10.50
N LYS A 242 3.01 -28.11 -10.15
CA LYS A 242 2.94 -28.66 -8.78
C LYS A 242 4.12 -28.23 -7.90
N SER A 243 5.24 -27.88 -8.53
CA SER A 243 6.46 -27.52 -7.79
C SER A 243 6.37 -26.11 -7.21
N SER A 244 6.68 -25.97 -5.92
CA SER A 244 6.80 -24.67 -5.22
C SER A 244 7.86 -23.77 -5.84
N GLY A 245 8.96 -24.35 -6.33
CA GLY A 245 10.00 -23.64 -7.07
C GLY A 245 9.60 -23.26 -8.50
N GLY A 246 8.36 -23.54 -8.93
CA GLY A 246 7.86 -23.27 -10.27
C GLY A 246 8.48 -24.16 -11.37
N CYS A 247 8.09 -23.90 -12.61
CA CYS A 247 8.57 -24.59 -13.80
C CYS A 247 9.25 -23.63 -14.78
N LEU A 248 10.51 -23.88 -15.11
CA LEU A 248 11.26 -23.08 -16.08
C LEU A 248 10.74 -23.32 -17.50
N ALA A 249 10.44 -22.23 -18.21
CA ALA A 249 9.99 -22.23 -19.58
C ALA A 249 11.09 -21.71 -20.51
N ARG A 250 11.24 -22.36 -21.67
CA ARG A 250 12.21 -21.98 -22.70
C ARG A 250 11.54 -21.67 -24.03
N LYS A 251 12.16 -20.84 -24.87
CA LYS A 251 11.63 -20.47 -26.20
C LYS A 251 11.60 -21.64 -27.18
N GLY A 252 12.48 -22.63 -27.02
CA GLY A 252 12.58 -23.78 -27.92
C GLY A 252 12.48 -25.14 -27.23
N GLU A 253 12.25 -26.18 -28.03
CA GLU A 253 12.16 -27.56 -27.55
C GLU A 253 13.44 -28.00 -26.82
N ALA A 254 14.61 -27.59 -27.30
CA ALA A 254 15.89 -27.98 -26.72
C ALA A 254 16.11 -27.46 -25.29
N LEU A 255 16.73 -28.27 -24.43
CA LEU A 255 17.09 -27.92 -23.04
C LEU A 255 18.06 -26.74 -22.93
N LYS A 256 18.81 -26.43 -24.01
CA LYS A 256 19.76 -25.32 -24.08
C LYS A 256 19.22 -24.08 -24.80
N SER A 257 17.93 -24.07 -25.16
CA SER A 257 17.32 -22.88 -25.79
C SER A 257 17.11 -21.76 -24.76
N ASP A 258 17.00 -20.53 -25.25
CA ASP A 258 16.78 -19.33 -24.43
C ASP A 258 15.62 -19.49 -23.44
N GLU A 259 15.80 -18.95 -22.24
CA GLU A 259 14.74 -18.92 -21.24
C GLU A 259 13.73 -17.82 -21.57
N CYS A 260 12.44 -18.11 -21.42
CA CYS A 260 11.37 -17.11 -21.56
C CYS A 260 10.67 -16.78 -20.24
N GLY A 261 11.09 -17.40 -19.14
CA GLY A 261 10.59 -17.13 -17.80
C GLY A 261 10.24 -18.41 -17.05
N ARG A 262 9.52 -18.27 -15.93
CA ARG A 262 9.13 -19.38 -15.06
C ARG A 262 7.66 -19.31 -14.72
N PHE A 263 6.95 -20.41 -14.95
CA PHE A 263 5.59 -20.60 -14.43
C PHE A 263 5.66 -20.86 -12.92
N LYS A 264 4.93 -20.08 -12.11
CA LYS A 264 4.85 -20.27 -10.66
C LYS A 264 3.95 -21.45 -10.30
N GLU A 265 4.04 -21.91 -9.06
CA GLU A 265 3.16 -22.95 -8.52
C GLU A 265 1.68 -22.62 -8.75
N PHE A 266 0.89 -23.65 -9.04
CA PHE A 266 -0.53 -23.57 -9.41
C PHE A 266 -0.84 -22.82 -10.72
N ALA A 267 0.17 -22.44 -11.52
CA ALA A 267 -0.10 -21.99 -12.89
C ALA A 267 -0.75 -23.13 -13.70
N VAL A 268 -1.86 -22.82 -14.36
CA VAL A 268 -2.64 -23.75 -15.18
C VAL A 268 -2.27 -23.56 -16.64
N LEU A 269 -1.96 -24.66 -17.32
CA LEU A 269 -1.29 -24.71 -18.60
C LEU A 269 -2.06 -25.60 -19.58
N GLU A 270 -2.15 -25.15 -20.83
CA GLU A 270 -2.65 -25.94 -21.96
C GLU A 270 -1.47 -26.55 -22.73
N GLU A 271 -1.52 -27.85 -22.98
CA GLU A 271 -0.59 -28.53 -23.88
C GLU A 271 -0.94 -28.24 -25.34
N ILE A 272 -0.10 -27.42 -25.97
CA ILE A 272 -0.21 -27.08 -27.40
C ILE A 272 0.70 -27.95 -28.27
N GLY A 273 1.68 -28.63 -27.68
CA GLY A 273 2.52 -29.61 -28.36
C GLY A 273 3.38 -30.41 -27.39
N ALA A 274 3.94 -31.51 -27.87
CA ALA A 274 4.89 -32.34 -27.13
C ALA A 274 5.92 -32.92 -28.08
N ASN A 275 7.14 -33.14 -27.59
CA ASN A 275 8.12 -33.89 -28.37
C ASN A 275 7.76 -35.38 -28.44
N LYS A 276 8.38 -36.11 -29.37
CA LYS A 276 8.08 -37.54 -29.61
C LYS A 276 8.21 -38.44 -28.37
N THR A 277 8.99 -38.02 -27.39
CA THR A 277 9.26 -38.77 -26.15
C THR A 277 8.41 -38.31 -24.96
N GLY A 278 7.64 -37.23 -25.09
CA GLY A 278 6.89 -36.61 -23.99
C GLY A 278 7.75 -35.96 -22.91
N SER A 279 9.08 -35.93 -23.09
CA SER A 279 10.04 -35.34 -22.13
C SER A 279 10.03 -33.80 -22.15
N ARG A 280 9.47 -33.20 -23.19
CA ARG A 280 9.30 -31.75 -23.34
C ARG A 280 7.88 -31.46 -23.81
N LEU A 281 7.22 -30.53 -23.13
CA LEU A 281 5.89 -30.05 -23.48
C LEU A 281 5.97 -28.60 -23.90
N HIS A 282 5.28 -28.27 -24.99
CA HIS A 282 5.00 -26.91 -25.36
C HIS A 282 3.67 -26.50 -24.74
N VAL A 283 3.70 -25.48 -23.90
CA VAL A 283 2.55 -25.12 -23.08
C VAL A 283 2.21 -23.64 -23.19
N LYS A 284 0.92 -23.34 -23.16
CA LYS A 284 0.37 -21.99 -23.10
C LYS A 284 -0.28 -21.75 -21.74
N ARG A 285 -0.05 -20.58 -21.14
CA ARG A 285 -0.64 -20.22 -19.85
C ARG A 285 -2.11 -19.89 -19.99
N LEU A 286 -2.95 -20.56 -19.19
CA LEU A 286 -4.37 -20.26 -19.07
C LEU A 286 -4.67 -19.41 -17.83
N LYS A 287 -3.98 -19.67 -16.71
CA LYS A 287 -4.15 -18.97 -15.42
C LYS A 287 -2.88 -19.08 -14.58
N GLY A 288 -2.69 -18.16 -13.63
CA GLY A 288 -1.52 -18.10 -12.74
C GLY A 288 -0.41 -17.20 -13.27
N ILE A 289 0.77 -17.24 -12.64
CA ILE A 289 1.90 -16.33 -12.93
C ILE A 289 2.95 -17.05 -13.77
N GLY A 290 3.45 -16.40 -14.83
CA GLY A 290 4.49 -16.92 -15.70
C GLY A 290 4.44 -16.28 -17.10
N PRO A 291 5.28 -16.74 -18.04
CA PRO A 291 5.20 -16.29 -19.43
C PRO A 291 3.88 -16.71 -20.08
N ASP A 292 3.57 -16.20 -21.27
CA ASP A 292 2.34 -16.57 -21.99
C ASP A 292 2.44 -17.97 -22.62
N GLU A 293 3.64 -18.36 -23.04
CA GLU A 293 3.92 -19.62 -23.72
C GLU A 293 5.38 -20.04 -23.50
N GLY A 294 5.67 -21.34 -23.57
CA GLY A 294 7.03 -21.85 -23.62
C GLY A 294 7.14 -23.36 -23.49
N TRP A 295 8.34 -23.86 -23.72
CA TRP A 295 8.69 -25.27 -23.60
C TRP A 295 9.18 -25.61 -22.20
N VAL A 296 8.52 -26.58 -21.58
CA VAL A 296 8.76 -27.03 -20.20
C VAL A 296 9.16 -28.50 -20.14
N SER A 297 9.80 -28.87 -19.04
CA SER A 297 10.09 -30.26 -18.70
C SER A 297 9.09 -30.73 -17.63
N PRO A 298 8.26 -31.75 -17.91
CA PRO A 298 7.27 -32.24 -16.94
C PRO A 298 7.89 -32.79 -15.67
N SER A 299 9.08 -33.39 -15.79
CA SER A 299 9.84 -33.94 -14.68
C SER A 299 11.30 -33.49 -14.75
N VAL A 300 11.90 -33.18 -13.59
CA VAL A 300 13.32 -32.79 -13.45
C VAL A 300 13.92 -33.62 -12.32
N SER A 301 15.01 -34.33 -12.62
CA SER A 301 15.69 -35.21 -11.65
C SER A 301 14.75 -36.20 -10.95
N GLY A 302 13.78 -36.76 -11.69
CA GLY A 302 12.79 -37.72 -11.18
C GLY A 302 11.65 -37.12 -10.37
N LYS A 303 11.56 -35.78 -10.23
CA LYS A 303 10.45 -35.08 -9.58
C LYS A 303 9.53 -34.44 -10.60
N ASP A 304 8.23 -34.70 -10.47
CA ASP A 304 7.23 -34.08 -11.33
C ASP A 304 7.04 -32.60 -10.99
N ILE A 305 7.31 -31.74 -11.97
CA ILE A 305 7.23 -30.29 -11.88
C ILE A 305 5.90 -29.79 -12.45
N VAL A 306 5.49 -30.37 -13.57
CA VAL A 306 4.23 -30.06 -14.26
C VAL A 306 3.44 -31.36 -14.38
N VAL A 307 2.24 -31.37 -13.81
CA VAL A 307 1.42 -32.57 -13.67
C VAL A 307 0.13 -32.39 -14.47
N LYS A 308 -0.29 -33.46 -15.14
CA LYS A 308 -1.56 -33.48 -15.88
C LYS A 308 -2.71 -33.52 -14.87
N VAL A 309 -3.73 -32.71 -15.11
CA VAL A 309 -4.93 -32.71 -14.26
C VAL A 309 -5.64 -34.05 -14.43
N ALA A 310 -5.90 -34.74 -13.32
CA ALA A 310 -6.45 -36.09 -13.28
C ALA A 310 -7.98 -36.12 -13.19
N SER A 311 -8.61 -35.09 -12.61
CA SER A 311 -10.08 -34.99 -12.55
C SER A 311 -10.59 -33.55 -12.66
N GLN A 312 -11.87 -33.41 -13.02
CA GLN A 312 -12.52 -32.10 -13.05
C GLN A 312 -12.58 -31.45 -11.66
N GLN A 313 -12.71 -32.24 -10.58
CA GLN A 313 -12.67 -31.71 -9.21
C GLN A 313 -11.30 -31.13 -8.86
N GLU A 314 -10.22 -31.66 -9.46
CA GLU A 314 -8.86 -31.16 -9.23
C GLU A 314 -8.67 -29.74 -9.78
N ILE A 315 -9.38 -29.34 -10.86
CA ILE A 315 -9.35 -27.96 -11.39
C ILE A 315 -9.82 -26.94 -10.33
N GLY A 316 -10.93 -27.27 -9.66
CA GLY A 316 -11.48 -26.47 -8.57
C GLY A 316 -10.53 -26.44 -7.37
N LYS A 317 -9.95 -27.60 -7.02
CA LYS A 317 -8.99 -27.73 -5.92
C LYS A 317 -7.71 -26.92 -6.17
N ILE A 318 -7.09 -27.00 -7.35
CA ILE A 318 -5.91 -26.21 -7.71
C ILE A 318 -6.20 -24.71 -7.60
N THR A 319 -7.38 -24.28 -8.05
CA THR A 319 -7.79 -22.87 -7.92
C THR A 319 -8.01 -22.47 -6.47
N ALA A 320 -8.65 -23.32 -5.67
CA ALA A 320 -8.88 -23.10 -4.25
C ALA A 320 -7.57 -23.07 -3.46
N ASP A 321 -6.64 -23.97 -3.74
CA ASP A 321 -5.32 -24.04 -3.10
C ASP A 321 -4.45 -22.83 -3.49
N ALA A 322 -4.52 -22.37 -4.75
CA ALA A 322 -3.85 -21.15 -5.20
C ALA A 322 -4.39 -19.91 -4.47
N ILE A 323 -5.72 -19.79 -4.35
CA ILE A 323 -6.40 -18.71 -3.62
C ILE A 323 -6.06 -18.81 -2.13
N ALA A 324 -6.22 -19.99 -1.52
CA ALA A 324 -5.91 -20.23 -0.12
C ALA A 324 -4.46 -19.91 0.20
N LYS A 325 -3.51 -20.21 -0.69
CA LYS A 325 -2.10 -19.82 -0.54
C LYS A 325 -1.90 -18.32 -0.71
N GLN A 326 -2.59 -17.69 -1.66
CA GLN A 326 -2.57 -16.23 -1.83
C GLN A 326 -3.18 -15.49 -0.63
N PHE A 327 -4.06 -16.14 0.13
CA PHE A 327 -4.78 -15.57 1.28
C PHE A 327 -4.40 -16.22 2.63
N ALA A 328 -3.43 -17.13 2.67
CA ALA A 328 -3.01 -17.84 3.89
C ALA A 328 -2.48 -16.86 4.95
N ASP A 329 -1.97 -15.71 4.51
CA ASP A 329 -1.53 -14.62 5.36
C ASP A 329 -2.68 -13.89 6.05
N ILE A 330 -3.90 -13.90 5.49
CA ILE A 330 -5.07 -13.22 6.06
C ILE A 330 -5.71 -14.04 7.20
N THR A 331 -5.79 -15.37 7.03
CA THR A 331 -6.38 -16.27 8.03
C THR A 331 -5.48 -16.47 9.25
N THR A 332 -4.16 -16.47 9.05
CA THR A 332 -3.18 -16.59 10.15
C THR A 332 -3.23 -15.38 11.10
N VAL A 333 -3.62 -14.20 10.59
CA VAL A 333 -3.83 -12.97 11.38
C VAL A 333 -5.10 -13.05 12.23
N GLN A 334 -6.19 -13.65 11.73
CA GLN A 334 -7.42 -13.82 12.51
C GLN A 334 -7.28 -14.85 13.64
N GLN A 335 -6.59 -15.96 13.39
CA GLN A 335 -6.42 -17.04 14.38
C GLN A 335 -5.48 -16.64 15.53
N LYS A 336 -4.40 -15.90 15.25
CA LYS A 336 -3.52 -15.32 16.29
C LYS A 336 -4.23 -14.27 17.17
N GLN A 337 -5.20 -13.54 16.62
CA GLN A 337 -6.00 -12.58 17.39
C GLN A 337 -7.03 -13.25 18.31
N GLU A 338 -7.57 -14.42 17.93
CA GLU A 338 -8.45 -15.21 18.78
C GLU A 338 -7.68 -15.93 19.91
N ASP A 339 -6.52 -16.52 19.61
CA ASP A 339 -5.68 -17.18 20.61
C ASP A 339 -5.12 -16.21 21.67
N GLN A 340 -4.86 -14.94 21.31
CA GLN A 340 -4.49 -13.89 22.26
C GLN A 340 -5.68 -13.44 23.14
N LYS A 341 -6.92 -13.52 22.66
CA LYS A 341 -8.13 -13.23 23.45
C LYS A 341 -8.47 -14.33 24.45
N VAL A 342 -8.13 -15.58 24.17
CA VAL A 342 -8.32 -16.70 25.10
C VAL A 342 -7.27 -16.68 26.22
N LYS A 343 -6.03 -16.28 25.93
CA LYS A 343 -4.95 -16.18 26.94
C LYS A 343 -5.04 -14.98 27.89
N THR A 344 -5.86 -13.98 27.61
CA THR A 344 -6.05 -12.79 28.45
C THR A 344 -7.28 -12.86 29.36
N LYS A 345 -8.01 -13.99 29.35
CA LYS A 345 -9.18 -14.24 30.22
C LYS A 345 -9.00 -15.42 31.18
N GLY A 346 -7.80 -15.97 31.31
CA GLY A 346 -7.45 -17.04 32.27
C GLY A 346 -6.77 -16.50 33.52
#